data_AF-A0A2E6KID1-F1
#
_entry.id   AF-A0A2E6KID1-F1
#
_cell.length_a   1.000
_cell.length_b   1.000
_cell.length_c   1.000
_cell.angle_alpha   90.00
_cell.angle_beta   90.00
_cell.angle_gamma   90.00
#
_symmetry.space_group_name_H-M   'P 1'
#
loop_
_entity.id
_entity.type
_entity.pdbx_description
1 polymer ?
#
loop_
_entity_poly.entity_id
_entity_poly.type
_entity_poly.pdbx_seq_one_letter_code
_entity_poly.pdbx_strand_id
1 'polypeptide(L)'
;METLFKRNKNNEFLKDFLDSNLVEKGNSKNTASAYKNDLNQFLEWLEKKSYDLKTIDENKLEKYLTFLGKRGYKEASISRKTACLKAFFKFLLKENFKKNNVMKNISRNVKSKSLPKSLSNEEINQIFKFLDKENNNKFRNKAIFEILYGCGLRVSELINLDIENINFEESHIKCTGKGNKQRIVPTNDNCLLSINNYIEYERNYLKNKKSKSLFLNNNGNRISRQSIWTTVKDCTKNLKLSIEVTPHTLRHSFATALLKGGANIREVQELMGHSSLSATQIYTFLDNDWIKKEYLNSHPRA
;
A
#
# COMPACT_ATOMS: atom_id res chain seq x y z
N MET A 1 -21.09 13.28 -35.20
CA MET A 1 -19.64 13.49 -35.47
C MET A 1 -18.97 14.36 -34.39
N GLU A 2 -19.60 15.43 -33.93
CA GLU A 2 -19.04 16.35 -32.91
C GLU A 2 -18.72 15.71 -31.54
N THR A 3 -19.56 14.78 -31.08
CA THR A 3 -19.38 14.03 -29.82
C THR A 3 -18.17 13.08 -29.87
N LEU A 4 -17.90 12.45 -31.01
CA LEU A 4 -16.75 11.56 -31.21
C LEU A 4 -15.43 12.34 -31.23
N PHE A 5 -15.41 13.53 -31.84
CA PHE A 5 -14.25 14.42 -31.85
C PHE A 5 -13.92 14.96 -30.44
N LYS A 6 -14.93 15.37 -29.66
CA LYS A 6 -14.74 15.79 -28.26
C LYS A 6 -14.21 14.65 -27.38
N ARG A 7 -14.67 13.42 -27.60
CA ARG A 7 -14.21 12.23 -26.87
C ARG A 7 -12.76 11.89 -27.17
N ASN A 8 -12.33 11.98 -28.43
CA ASN A 8 -10.93 11.78 -28.81
C ASN A 8 -9.99 12.81 -28.17
N LYS A 9 -10.37 14.09 -28.18
CA LYS A 9 -9.54 15.16 -27.61
C LYS A 9 -9.43 15.10 -26.08
N ASN A 10 -10.51 14.74 -25.38
CA ASN A 10 -10.47 14.55 -23.92
C ASN A 10 -9.60 13.33 -23.53
N ASN A 11 -9.60 12.28 -24.34
CA ASN A 11 -8.76 11.10 -24.13
C ASN A 11 -7.27 11.38 -24.38
N GLU A 12 -6.95 12.29 -25.29
CA GLU A 12 -5.59 12.76 -25.55
C GLU A 12 -5.03 13.53 -24.33
N PHE A 13 -5.77 14.51 -23.80
CA PHE A 13 -5.39 15.22 -22.57
C PHE A 13 -5.28 14.31 -21.35
N LEU A 14 -6.09 13.26 -21.28
CA LEU A 14 -5.96 12.25 -20.22
C LEU A 14 -4.62 11.51 -20.34
N LYS A 15 -4.24 11.11 -21.56
CA LYS A 15 -2.97 10.43 -21.81
C LYS A 15 -1.79 11.33 -21.45
N ASP A 16 -1.79 12.57 -21.93
CA ASP A 16 -0.71 13.54 -21.67
C ASP A 16 -0.62 13.90 -20.18
N PHE A 17 -1.75 14.00 -19.49
CA PHE A 17 -1.76 14.18 -18.04
C PHE A 17 -1.15 12.98 -17.32
N LEU A 18 -1.51 11.75 -17.70
CA LEU A 18 -0.98 10.56 -17.05
C LEU A 18 0.52 10.40 -17.29
N ASP A 19 1.00 10.70 -18.49
CA ASP A 19 2.40 10.63 -18.88
C ASP A 19 3.22 11.72 -18.16
N SER A 20 2.76 12.98 -18.16
CA SER A 20 3.41 14.07 -17.40
C SER A 20 3.39 13.83 -15.89
N ASN A 21 2.33 13.24 -15.33
CA ASN A 21 2.23 12.96 -13.90
C ASN A 21 3.13 11.78 -13.46
N LEU A 22 3.36 10.82 -14.36
CA LEU A 22 4.31 9.73 -14.15
C LEU A 22 5.76 10.22 -14.25
N VAL A 23 6.08 11.07 -15.22
CA VAL A 23 7.45 11.54 -15.51
C VAL A 23 7.85 12.74 -14.64
N GLU A 24 7.04 13.81 -14.59
CA GLU A 24 7.42 15.06 -13.91
C GLU A 24 7.26 15.00 -12.38
N LYS A 25 6.35 14.16 -11.85
CA LYS A 25 5.98 14.14 -10.42
C LYS A 25 6.40 12.89 -9.64
N GLY A 26 7.05 11.92 -10.28
CA GLY A 26 7.52 10.69 -9.61
C GLY A 26 6.41 9.91 -8.90
N ASN A 27 5.18 9.99 -9.40
CA ASN A 27 4.05 9.29 -8.81
C ASN A 27 4.15 7.78 -9.07
N SER A 28 3.69 6.99 -8.10
CA SER A 28 3.74 5.53 -8.25
C SER A 28 2.82 5.09 -9.39
N LYS A 29 3.15 3.98 -10.07
CA LYS A 29 2.27 3.36 -11.07
C LYS A 29 0.84 3.15 -10.55
N ASN A 30 0.69 2.85 -9.25
CA ASN A 30 -0.61 2.70 -8.60
C ASN A 30 -1.38 4.03 -8.50
N THR A 31 -0.70 5.13 -8.19
CA THR A 31 -1.29 6.47 -8.16
C THR A 31 -1.77 6.87 -9.55
N ALA A 32 -0.96 6.63 -10.58
CA ALA A 32 -1.33 6.91 -11.96
C ALA A 32 -2.52 6.05 -12.42
N SER A 33 -2.53 4.76 -12.10
CA SER A 33 -3.67 3.87 -12.38
C SER A 33 -4.95 4.31 -11.66
N ALA A 34 -4.85 4.71 -10.39
CA ALA A 34 -5.98 5.26 -9.63
C ALA A 34 -6.51 6.56 -10.25
N TYR A 35 -5.61 7.46 -10.69
CA TYR A 35 -5.98 8.70 -11.36
C TYR A 35 -6.61 8.46 -12.73
N LYS A 36 -6.08 7.51 -13.52
CA LYS A 36 -6.69 7.08 -14.78
C LYS A 36 -8.14 6.63 -14.58
N ASN A 37 -8.38 5.76 -13.61
CA ASN A 37 -9.73 5.28 -13.29
C ASN A 37 -10.64 6.41 -12.79
N ASP A 38 -10.14 7.32 -11.95
CA ASP A 38 -10.92 8.45 -11.46
C ASP A 38 -11.31 9.42 -12.58
N LEU A 39 -10.38 9.75 -13.47
CA LEU A 39 -10.61 10.66 -14.58
C LEU A 39 -11.52 10.05 -15.65
N ASN A 40 -11.37 8.76 -15.97
CA ASN A 40 -12.31 8.07 -16.86
C ASN A 40 -13.75 8.17 -16.33
N GLN A 41 -13.96 7.89 -15.03
CA GLN A 41 -15.29 8.03 -14.43
C GLN A 41 -15.83 9.46 -14.47
N PHE A 42 -14.95 10.47 -14.38
CA PHE A 42 -15.34 11.87 -14.51
C PHE A 42 -15.71 12.21 -15.96
N LEU A 43 -14.89 11.82 -16.95
CA LEU A 43 -15.16 12.05 -18.37
C LEU A 43 -16.45 11.35 -18.83
N GLU A 44 -16.70 10.11 -18.39
CA GLU A 44 -17.96 9.40 -18.64
C GLU A 44 -19.16 10.15 -18.03
N TRP A 45 -19.00 10.75 -16.85
CA TRP A 45 -20.06 11.55 -16.24
C TRP A 45 -20.32 12.84 -17.02
N LEU A 46 -19.28 13.50 -17.52
CA LEU A 46 -19.41 14.66 -18.41
C LEU A 46 -20.17 14.29 -19.68
N GLU A 47 -19.80 13.18 -20.32
CA GLU A 47 -20.45 12.68 -21.53
C GLU A 47 -21.94 12.42 -21.27
N LYS A 48 -22.27 11.71 -20.18
CA LYS A 48 -23.67 11.43 -19.80
C LYS A 48 -24.50 12.67 -19.47
N LYS A 49 -23.86 13.76 -19.04
CA LYS A 49 -24.53 15.04 -18.75
C LYS A 49 -24.43 16.04 -19.90
N SER A 50 -23.82 15.65 -21.02
CA SER A 50 -23.52 16.52 -22.15
C SER A 50 -22.75 17.79 -21.74
N TYR A 51 -21.87 17.67 -20.75
CA TYR A 51 -21.01 18.76 -20.29
C TYR A 51 -19.69 18.76 -21.04
N ASP A 52 -19.22 19.96 -21.39
CA ASP A 52 -17.95 20.15 -22.07
C ASP A 52 -16.85 20.43 -21.05
N LEU A 53 -15.74 19.70 -21.13
CA LEU A 53 -14.57 19.87 -20.26
C LEU A 53 -14.01 21.29 -20.33
N LYS A 54 -14.09 21.95 -21.49
CA LYS A 54 -13.58 23.31 -21.68
C LYS A 54 -14.43 24.36 -20.94
N THR A 55 -15.75 24.17 -20.93
CA THR A 55 -16.71 25.15 -20.39
C THR A 55 -17.26 24.79 -19.00
N ILE A 56 -16.89 23.63 -18.45
CA ILE A 56 -17.33 23.22 -17.12
C ILE A 56 -16.96 24.26 -16.06
N ASP A 57 -17.91 24.59 -15.18
CA ASP A 57 -17.77 25.57 -14.10
C ASP A 57 -17.71 24.87 -12.74
N GLU A 58 -17.51 25.66 -11.69
CA GLU A 58 -17.45 25.20 -10.31
C GLU A 58 -18.74 24.48 -9.89
N ASN A 59 -19.91 25.05 -10.22
CA ASN A 59 -21.22 24.47 -9.89
C ASN A 59 -21.41 23.07 -10.48
N LYS A 60 -20.96 22.83 -11.72
CA LYS A 60 -21.01 21.49 -12.34
C LYS A 60 -20.05 20.51 -11.66
N LEU A 61 -18.88 20.98 -11.21
CA LEU A 61 -17.94 20.14 -10.47
C LEU A 61 -18.48 19.76 -9.09
N GLU A 62 -19.16 20.67 -8.40
CA GLU A 62 -19.87 20.35 -7.15
C GLU A 62 -20.97 19.31 -7.38
N LYS A 63 -21.75 19.44 -8.45
CA LYS A 63 -22.74 18.42 -8.84
C LYS A 63 -22.10 17.04 -9.07
N TYR A 64 -20.88 16.98 -9.62
CA TYR A 64 -20.16 15.72 -9.74
C TYR A 64 -19.78 15.14 -8.36
N LEU A 65 -19.31 15.96 -7.43
CA LEU A 65 -18.97 15.51 -6.07
C LEU A 65 -20.22 15.02 -5.32
N THR A 66 -21.34 15.73 -5.42
CA THR A 66 -22.63 15.28 -4.88
C THR A 66 -23.08 13.97 -5.52
N PHE A 67 -22.91 13.83 -6.83
CA PHE A 67 -23.21 12.59 -7.54
C PHE A 67 -22.38 11.40 -7.05
N LEU A 68 -21.10 11.61 -6.73
CA LEU A 68 -20.26 10.58 -6.11
C LEU A 68 -20.79 10.17 -4.73
N GLY A 69 -21.22 11.13 -3.90
CA GLY A 69 -21.86 10.86 -2.62
C GLY A 69 -23.14 10.02 -2.78
N LYS A 70 -24.02 10.41 -3.70
CA LYS A 70 -25.26 9.67 -4.01
C LYS A 70 -25.03 8.26 -4.55
N ARG A 71 -23.86 8.00 -5.16
CA ARG A 71 -23.43 6.66 -5.59
C ARG A 71 -22.84 5.79 -4.47
N GLY A 72 -22.82 6.27 -3.22
CA GLY A 72 -22.31 5.52 -2.08
C GLY A 72 -20.78 5.47 -2.00
N TYR A 73 -20.06 6.35 -2.70
CA TYR A 73 -18.61 6.43 -2.52
C TYR A 73 -18.28 6.91 -1.11
N LYS A 74 -17.39 6.17 -0.43
CA LYS A 74 -16.84 6.60 0.86
C LYS A 74 -16.14 7.96 0.72
N GLU A 75 -16.22 8.80 1.76
CA GLU A 75 -15.62 10.14 1.76
C GLU A 75 -14.12 10.14 1.39
N ALA A 76 -13.36 9.14 1.84
CA ALA A 76 -11.94 9.01 1.49
C ALA A 76 -11.73 8.84 -0.04
N SER A 77 -12.63 8.12 -0.71
CA SER A 77 -12.63 7.96 -2.16
C SER A 77 -13.00 9.28 -2.86
N ILE A 78 -14.03 9.99 -2.36
CA ILE A 78 -14.41 11.31 -2.88
C ILE A 78 -13.24 12.28 -2.73
N SER A 79 -12.64 12.34 -1.55
CA SER A 79 -11.47 13.15 -1.22
C SER A 79 -10.27 12.89 -2.15
N ARG A 80 -9.98 11.61 -2.47
CA ARG A 80 -8.96 11.24 -3.46
C ARG A 80 -9.33 11.69 -4.88
N LYS A 81 -10.58 11.47 -5.30
CA LYS A 81 -11.10 11.91 -6.60
C LYS A 81 -11.01 13.43 -6.76
N THR A 82 -11.36 14.20 -5.73
CA THR A 82 -11.20 15.66 -5.71
C THR A 82 -9.73 16.06 -5.86
N ALA A 83 -8.79 15.37 -5.21
CA ALA A 83 -7.36 15.63 -5.38
C ALA A 83 -6.88 15.31 -6.81
N CYS A 84 -7.37 14.22 -7.40
CA CYS A 84 -7.11 13.87 -8.80
C CYS A 84 -7.63 14.96 -9.75
N LEU A 85 -8.87 15.42 -9.57
CA LEU A 85 -9.44 16.52 -10.35
C LEU A 85 -8.64 17.82 -10.19
N LYS A 86 -8.24 18.18 -8.97
CA LYS A 86 -7.39 19.37 -8.74
C LYS A 86 -6.07 19.28 -9.53
N ALA A 87 -5.43 18.11 -9.52
CA ALA A 87 -4.20 17.89 -10.28
C ALA A 87 -4.44 17.97 -11.79
N PHE A 88 -5.54 17.41 -12.29
CA PHE A 88 -5.90 17.42 -13.71
C PHE A 88 -6.27 18.83 -14.21
N PHE A 89 -7.11 19.57 -13.49
CA PHE A 89 -7.44 20.95 -13.86
C PHE A 89 -6.24 21.88 -13.77
N LYS A 90 -5.30 21.64 -12.84
CA LYS A 90 -4.01 22.36 -12.83
C LYS A 90 -3.17 22.07 -14.08
N PHE A 91 -3.17 20.84 -14.57
CA PHE A 91 -2.54 20.48 -15.84
C PHE A 91 -3.23 21.17 -17.03
N LEU A 92 -4.57 21.13 -17.10
CA LEU A 92 -5.31 21.82 -18.18
C LEU A 92 -5.08 23.34 -18.21
N LEU A 93 -4.75 23.96 -17.08
CA LEU A 93 -4.32 25.37 -17.03
C LEU A 93 -2.91 25.55 -17.57
N LYS A 94 -1.96 24.65 -17.23
CA LYS A 94 -0.58 24.65 -17.75
C LYS A 94 -0.57 24.52 -19.28
N GLU A 95 -1.43 23.65 -19.83
CA GLU A 95 -1.59 23.43 -21.28
C GLU A 95 -2.46 24.49 -21.98
N ASN A 96 -2.83 25.59 -21.30
CA ASN A 96 -3.72 26.64 -21.81
C ASN A 96 -5.09 26.16 -22.35
N PHE A 97 -5.48 24.92 -22.03
CA PHE A 97 -6.78 24.36 -22.43
C PHE A 97 -7.94 24.98 -21.61
N LYS A 98 -7.68 25.28 -20.34
CA LYS A 98 -8.56 26.05 -19.45
C LYS A 98 -7.93 27.43 -19.21
N LYS A 99 -8.75 28.47 -19.18
CA LYS A 99 -8.31 29.84 -18.84
C LYS A 99 -8.36 30.13 -17.34
N ASN A 100 -9.33 29.53 -16.63
CA ASN A 100 -9.62 29.82 -15.22
C ASN A 100 -9.60 28.55 -14.36
N ASN A 101 -9.09 28.66 -13.13
CA ASN A 101 -9.07 27.56 -12.18
C ASN A 101 -10.44 27.35 -11.51
N VAL A 102 -11.26 26.48 -12.09
CA VAL A 102 -12.60 26.12 -11.60
C VAL A 102 -12.61 25.20 -10.37
N MET A 103 -11.44 24.74 -9.92
CA MET A 103 -11.30 23.91 -8.72
C MET A 103 -10.79 24.70 -7.50
N LYS A 104 -10.69 26.04 -7.60
CA LYS A 104 -10.06 26.90 -6.59
C LYS A 104 -10.76 26.82 -5.22
N ASN A 105 -12.09 26.97 -5.21
CA ASN A 105 -12.88 27.05 -3.98
C ASN A 105 -13.43 25.69 -3.54
N ILE A 106 -13.33 24.65 -4.38
CA ILE A 106 -13.76 23.30 -4.05
C ILE A 106 -12.85 22.75 -2.95
N SER A 107 -13.35 22.75 -1.72
CA SER A 107 -12.64 22.22 -0.57
C SER A 107 -12.60 20.70 -0.62
N ARG A 108 -11.54 20.13 -0.05
CA ARG A 108 -11.42 18.69 0.13
C ARG A 108 -11.97 18.39 1.52
N ASN A 109 -12.90 17.44 1.64
CA ASN A 109 -13.22 16.89 2.97
C ASN A 109 -11.95 16.17 3.47
N VAL A 110 -11.22 16.86 4.33
CA VAL A 110 -10.10 16.31 5.07
C VAL A 110 -10.71 15.70 6.32
N LYS A 111 -10.74 14.36 6.39
CA LYS A 111 -11.16 13.66 7.60
C LYS A 111 -10.41 14.25 8.81
N SER A 112 -11.13 14.43 9.92
CA SER A 112 -10.48 14.35 11.23
C SER A 112 -9.78 13.00 11.30
N LYS A 113 -8.49 12.99 11.63
CA LYS A 113 -7.73 11.74 11.75
C LYS A 113 -8.32 10.98 12.94
N SER A 114 -9.21 10.03 12.70
CA SER A 114 -9.50 9.00 13.70
C SER A 114 -8.18 8.30 13.98
N LEU A 115 -7.79 8.20 15.26
CA LEU A 115 -6.62 7.43 15.64
C LEU A 115 -6.78 6.02 15.06
N PRO A 116 -5.84 5.55 14.21
CA PRO A 116 -5.92 4.22 13.68
C PRO A 116 -5.89 3.22 14.84
N LYS A 117 -6.84 2.29 14.84
CA LYS A 117 -6.91 1.22 15.84
C LYS A 117 -5.84 0.17 15.51
N SER A 118 -5.10 -0.28 16.51
CA SER A 118 -4.14 -1.38 16.42
C SER A 118 -4.68 -2.60 17.17
N LEU A 119 -4.15 -3.78 16.84
CA LEU A 119 -4.42 -5.01 17.57
C LEU A 119 -3.72 -4.98 18.94
N SER A 120 -4.32 -5.61 19.95
CA SER A 120 -3.69 -5.86 21.25
C SER A 120 -2.71 -7.05 21.18
N ASN A 121 -1.85 -7.20 22.19
CA ASN A 121 -0.93 -8.33 22.26
C ASN A 121 -1.68 -9.67 22.39
N GLU A 122 -2.81 -9.68 23.10
CA GLU A 122 -3.69 -10.85 23.23
C GLU A 122 -4.28 -11.26 21.89
N GLU A 123 -4.77 -10.29 21.10
CA GLU A 123 -5.30 -10.53 19.76
C GLU A 123 -4.22 -11.06 18.81
N ILE A 124 -3.02 -10.49 18.85
CA ILE A 124 -1.87 -10.99 18.08
C ILE A 124 -1.53 -12.43 18.47
N ASN A 125 -1.46 -12.72 19.76
CA ASN A 125 -1.20 -14.08 20.25
C ASN A 125 -2.30 -15.05 19.84
N GLN A 126 -3.56 -14.62 19.82
CA GLN A 126 -4.67 -15.43 19.34
C GLN A 126 -4.53 -15.76 17.84
N ILE A 127 -4.12 -14.79 17.02
CA ILE A 127 -3.84 -15.01 15.60
C ILE A 127 -2.72 -16.03 15.42
N PHE A 128 -1.59 -15.88 16.12
CA PHE A 128 -0.47 -16.82 15.98
C PHE A 128 -0.81 -18.23 16.48
N LYS A 129 -1.57 -18.36 17.58
CA LYS A 129 -2.08 -19.65 18.05
C LYS A 129 -3.00 -20.32 17.03
N PHE A 130 -3.78 -19.56 16.27
CA PHE A 130 -4.59 -20.10 15.18
C PHE A 130 -3.71 -20.58 14.03
N LEU A 131 -2.72 -19.79 13.61
CA LEU A 131 -1.78 -20.14 12.53
C LEU A 131 -0.98 -21.42 12.86
N ASP A 132 -0.66 -21.65 14.13
CA ASP A 132 -0.01 -22.89 14.58
C ASP A 132 -0.87 -24.15 14.42
N LYS A 133 -2.19 -24.00 14.30
CA LYS A 133 -3.17 -25.08 14.12
C LYS A 133 -3.80 -25.09 12.73
N GLU A 134 -3.42 -24.17 11.86
CA GLU A 134 -3.97 -24.08 10.51
C GLU A 134 -3.52 -25.30 9.69
N ASN A 135 -4.44 -25.87 8.90
CA ASN A 135 -4.14 -27.06 8.09
C ASN A 135 -3.75 -26.72 6.65
N ASN A 136 -4.20 -25.57 6.14
CA ASN A 136 -4.05 -25.23 4.72
C ASN A 136 -3.01 -24.13 4.52
N ASN A 137 -1.89 -24.44 3.86
CA ASN A 137 -0.75 -23.53 3.70
C ASN A 137 -0.27 -22.95 5.04
N LYS A 138 -0.25 -23.79 6.08
CA LYS A 138 0.09 -23.46 7.46
C LYS A 138 1.35 -22.62 7.55
N PHE A 139 2.43 -23.12 6.96
CA PHE A 139 3.75 -22.52 7.09
C PHE A 139 3.83 -21.23 6.28
N ARG A 140 3.26 -21.20 5.07
CA ARG A 140 3.16 -19.99 4.25
C ARG A 140 2.44 -18.89 4.99
N ASN A 141 1.26 -19.18 5.54
CA ASN A 141 0.42 -18.19 6.19
C ASN A 141 1.11 -17.68 7.45
N LYS A 142 1.69 -18.57 8.28
CA LYS A 142 2.49 -18.16 9.45
C LYS A 142 3.64 -17.22 9.08
N ALA A 143 4.43 -17.57 8.06
CA ALA A 143 5.51 -16.72 7.57
C ALA A 143 5.02 -15.35 7.04
N ILE A 144 3.88 -15.30 6.35
CA ILE A 144 3.27 -14.03 5.91
C ILE A 144 2.96 -13.14 7.12
N PHE A 145 2.37 -13.69 8.19
CA PHE A 145 2.02 -12.93 9.39
C PHE A 145 3.27 -12.49 10.17
N GLU A 146 4.29 -13.35 10.32
CA GLU A 146 5.56 -12.97 10.96
C GLU A 146 6.25 -11.82 10.22
N ILE A 147 6.24 -11.80 8.88
CA ILE A 147 6.87 -10.70 8.14
C ILE A 147 6.03 -9.42 8.19
N LEU A 148 4.70 -9.52 8.08
CA LEU A 148 3.81 -8.34 8.08
C LEU A 148 3.75 -7.68 9.46
N TYR A 149 3.67 -8.48 10.53
CA TYR A 149 3.61 -8.00 11.91
C TYR A 149 4.98 -7.93 12.54
N GLY A 150 5.78 -9.00 12.52
CA GLY A 150 7.08 -9.05 13.18
C GLY A 150 8.15 -8.16 12.55
N CYS A 151 8.10 -7.93 11.23
CA CYS A 151 9.05 -7.05 10.52
C CYS A 151 8.40 -5.76 9.98
N GLY A 152 7.07 -5.65 10.05
CA GLY A 152 6.36 -4.45 9.62
C GLY A 152 6.41 -4.18 8.12
N LEU A 153 6.65 -5.14 7.23
CA LEU A 153 6.75 -4.89 5.78
C LEU A 153 5.43 -4.40 5.16
N ARG A 154 5.50 -3.62 4.07
CA ARG A 154 4.33 -3.35 3.21
C ARG A 154 3.99 -4.59 2.41
N VAL A 155 2.71 -4.78 2.07
CA VAL A 155 2.30 -5.88 1.17
C VAL A 155 3.04 -5.85 -0.16
N SER A 156 3.30 -4.66 -0.70
CA SER A 156 4.06 -4.52 -1.94
C SER A 156 5.53 -4.94 -1.79
N GLU A 157 6.10 -4.82 -0.60
CA GLU A 157 7.47 -5.29 -0.31
C GLU A 157 7.44 -6.82 -0.13
N LEU A 158 6.48 -7.34 0.66
CA LEU A 158 6.27 -8.77 0.89
C LEU A 158 6.10 -9.57 -0.42
N ILE A 159 5.20 -9.15 -1.30
CA ILE A 159 4.94 -9.90 -2.55
C ILE A 159 6.13 -9.88 -3.50
N ASN A 160 7.02 -8.90 -3.38
CA ASN A 160 8.20 -8.72 -4.24
C ASN A 160 9.47 -9.30 -3.62
N LEU A 161 9.38 -9.90 -2.44
CA LEU A 161 10.52 -10.46 -1.74
C LEU A 161 10.98 -11.75 -2.43
N ASP A 162 12.28 -11.88 -2.64
CA ASP A 162 12.95 -13.09 -3.13
C ASP A 162 13.69 -13.78 -1.98
N ILE A 163 13.98 -15.08 -2.13
CA ILE A 163 14.70 -15.85 -1.09
C ILE A 163 16.06 -15.20 -0.79
N GLU A 164 16.76 -14.73 -1.82
CA GLU A 164 18.05 -14.03 -1.72
C GLU A 164 18.01 -12.72 -0.93
N ASN A 165 16.82 -12.22 -0.60
CA ASN A 165 16.66 -11.02 0.21
C ASN A 165 16.64 -11.31 1.72
N ILE A 166 16.65 -12.59 2.12
CA ILE A 166 16.66 -13.00 3.53
C ILE A 166 18.09 -13.36 3.91
N ASN A 167 18.68 -12.65 4.87
CA ASN A 167 19.91 -13.07 5.51
C ASN A 167 19.57 -13.76 6.83
N PHE A 168 19.71 -15.09 6.85
CA PHE A 168 19.44 -15.92 8.03
C PHE A 168 20.53 -15.81 9.09
N GLU A 169 21.79 -15.57 8.70
CA GLU A 169 22.92 -15.48 9.62
C GLU A 169 22.91 -14.16 10.40
N GLU A 170 22.58 -13.06 9.73
CA GLU A 170 22.59 -11.73 10.33
C GLU A 170 21.22 -11.28 10.86
N SER A 171 20.19 -12.09 10.65
CA SER A 171 18.80 -11.85 11.00
C SER A 171 18.25 -10.54 10.45
N HIS A 172 18.30 -10.38 9.12
CA HIS A 172 17.72 -9.22 8.45
C HIS A 172 17.07 -9.55 7.10
N ILE A 173 16.15 -8.68 6.67
CA ILE A 173 15.46 -8.74 5.38
C ILE A 173 15.75 -7.49 4.55
N LYS A 174 16.24 -7.69 3.33
CA LYS A 174 16.47 -6.61 2.36
C LYS A 174 15.19 -6.30 1.58
N CYS A 175 14.60 -5.13 1.85
CA CYS A 175 13.34 -4.70 1.24
C CYS A 175 13.56 -3.68 0.13
N THR A 176 12.87 -3.83 -1.00
CA THR A 176 12.86 -2.81 -2.08
C THR A 176 11.52 -2.07 -2.11
N GLY A 177 11.56 -0.76 -1.86
CA GLY A 177 10.41 0.13 -1.77
C GLY A 177 10.16 1.01 -3.01
N LYS A 178 9.33 2.06 -2.85
CA LYS A 178 9.00 3.00 -3.92
C LYS A 178 10.27 3.72 -4.42
N GLY A 179 10.43 3.81 -5.75
CA GLY A 179 11.59 4.45 -6.36
C GLY A 179 12.86 3.58 -6.34
N ASN A 180 12.70 2.25 -6.23
CA ASN A 180 13.79 1.28 -6.14
C ASN A 180 14.73 1.47 -4.94
N LYS A 181 14.28 2.22 -3.93
CA LYS A 181 15.03 2.43 -2.69
C LYS A 181 15.05 1.14 -1.89
N GLN A 182 16.24 0.71 -1.48
CA GLN A 182 16.43 -0.45 -0.65
C GLN A 182 16.57 -0.03 0.82
N ARG A 183 16.05 -0.85 1.73
CA ARG A 183 16.32 -0.75 3.17
C ARG A 183 16.48 -2.13 3.79
N ILE A 184 17.25 -2.22 4.85
CA ILE A 184 17.38 -3.41 5.66
C ILE A 184 16.37 -3.32 6.80
N VAL A 185 15.70 -4.44 7.10
CA VAL A 185 14.75 -4.55 8.21
C VAL A 185 15.24 -5.69 9.10
N PRO A 186 15.51 -5.46 10.39
CA PRO A 186 15.86 -6.54 11.30
C PRO A 186 14.69 -7.52 11.44
N THR A 187 15.02 -8.78 11.66
CA THR A 187 14.07 -9.86 11.96
C THR A 187 14.53 -10.59 13.22
N ASN A 188 13.63 -11.36 13.81
CA ASN A 188 13.90 -12.25 14.92
C ASN A 188 13.97 -13.72 14.46
N ASP A 189 14.36 -14.59 15.39
CA ASP A 189 14.48 -16.03 15.14
C ASP A 189 13.12 -16.67 14.80
N ASN A 190 12.04 -16.19 15.41
CA ASN A 190 10.68 -16.69 15.15
C ASN A 190 10.25 -16.50 13.68
N CYS A 191 10.57 -15.33 13.11
CA CYS A 191 10.26 -15.00 11.72
C CYS A 191 11.17 -15.79 10.77
N LEU A 192 12.47 -15.87 11.04
CA LEU A 192 13.39 -16.69 10.25
C LEU A 192 13.00 -18.17 10.25
N LEU A 193 12.67 -18.72 11.43
CA LEU A 193 12.19 -20.09 11.57
C LEU A 193 10.90 -20.31 10.76
N SER A 194 9.95 -19.38 10.82
CA SER A 194 8.71 -19.48 10.07
C SER A 194 8.94 -19.41 8.55
N ILE A 195 9.87 -18.57 8.10
CA ILE A 195 10.32 -18.50 6.71
C ILE A 195 10.96 -19.82 6.29
N ASN A 196 11.89 -20.35 7.09
CA ASN A 196 12.58 -21.59 6.77
C ASN A 196 11.62 -22.78 6.69
N ASN A 197 10.73 -22.91 7.68
CA ASN A 197 9.69 -23.94 7.68
C ASN A 197 8.79 -23.85 6.44
N TYR A 198 8.44 -22.64 6.00
CA TYR A 198 7.70 -22.47 4.75
C TYR A 198 8.51 -22.94 3.53
N ILE A 199 9.79 -22.57 3.45
CA ILE A 199 10.67 -22.97 2.35
C ILE A 199 10.78 -24.50 2.29
N GLU A 200 11.11 -25.12 3.41
CA GLU A 200 11.36 -26.55 3.54
C GLU A 200 10.11 -27.39 3.35
N TYR A 201 9.03 -27.09 4.07
CA TYR A 201 7.87 -27.99 4.16
C TYR A 201 6.75 -27.72 3.16
N GLU A 202 6.70 -26.54 2.52
CA GLU A 202 5.63 -26.19 1.57
C GLU A 202 6.17 -25.71 0.23
N ARG A 203 6.98 -24.65 0.23
CA ARG A 203 7.38 -23.93 -0.98
C ARG A 203 8.12 -24.83 -1.97
N ASN A 204 9.07 -25.64 -1.48
CA ASN A 204 9.91 -26.49 -2.32
C ASN A 204 9.15 -27.65 -2.99
N TYR A 205 7.94 -27.95 -2.53
CA TYR A 205 7.05 -28.97 -3.11
C TYR A 205 6.06 -28.40 -4.14
N LEU A 206 6.04 -27.07 -4.35
CA LEU A 206 5.19 -26.46 -5.38
C LEU A 206 5.74 -26.68 -6.79
N LYS A 207 4.83 -26.58 -7.78
CA LYS A 207 5.08 -26.93 -9.19
C LYS A 207 6.30 -26.24 -9.82
N ASN A 208 6.62 -25.01 -9.44
CA ASN A 208 7.73 -24.24 -10.00
C ASN A 208 8.85 -23.98 -8.98
N LYS A 209 9.80 -24.92 -8.90
CA LYS A 209 10.96 -24.85 -7.99
C LYS A 209 11.98 -23.77 -8.37
N LYS A 210 11.95 -23.26 -9.61
CA LYS A 210 12.94 -22.27 -10.13
C LYS A 210 12.59 -20.82 -9.84
N SER A 211 11.40 -20.54 -9.29
CA SER A 211 11.02 -19.18 -8.93
C SER A 211 11.95 -18.64 -7.84
N LYS A 212 12.40 -17.38 -7.97
CA LYS A 212 13.18 -16.68 -6.93
C LYS A 212 12.30 -16.11 -5.80
N SER A 213 11.03 -15.86 -6.12
CA SER A 213 10.04 -15.25 -5.21
C SER A 213 9.88 -16.06 -3.95
N LEU A 214 9.99 -15.44 -2.77
CA LEU A 214 9.78 -16.14 -1.51
C LEU A 214 8.38 -16.75 -1.46
N PHE A 215 7.33 -15.95 -1.62
CA PHE A 215 5.96 -16.44 -1.57
C PHE A 215 5.39 -16.78 -2.94
N LEU A 216 4.84 -18.00 -3.05
CA LEU A 216 4.25 -18.53 -4.28
C LEU A 216 2.76 -18.85 -4.09
N ASN A 217 2.01 -18.78 -5.19
CA ASN A 217 0.68 -19.37 -5.29
C ASN A 217 0.77 -20.88 -5.59
N ASN A 218 -0.36 -21.58 -5.59
CA ASN A 218 -0.42 -23.04 -5.81
C ASN A 218 0.10 -23.48 -7.20
N ASN A 219 0.18 -22.56 -8.15
CA ASN A 219 0.76 -22.80 -9.48
C ASN A 219 2.28 -22.55 -9.53
N GLY A 220 2.90 -22.15 -8.42
CA GLY A 220 4.33 -21.84 -8.33
C GLY A 220 4.73 -20.45 -8.85
N ASN A 221 3.76 -19.58 -9.13
CA ASN A 221 4.01 -18.19 -9.53
C ASN A 221 4.04 -17.27 -8.30
N ARG A 222 4.71 -16.11 -8.41
CA ARG A 222 4.73 -15.07 -7.36
C ARG A 222 3.31 -14.77 -6.87
N ILE A 223 3.12 -14.78 -5.55
CA ILE A 223 1.82 -14.53 -4.93
C ILE A 223 1.33 -13.10 -5.23
N SER A 224 0.02 -12.95 -5.43
CA SER A 224 -0.56 -11.63 -5.71
C SER A 224 -0.90 -10.87 -4.42
N ARG A 225 -0.96 -9.54 -4.51
CA ARG A 225 -1.46 -8.68 -3.41
C ARG A 225 -2.84 -9.11 -2.93
N GLN A 226 -3.71 -9.47 -3.87
CA GLN A 226 -5.08 -9.91 -3.56
C GLN A 226 -5.07 -11.20 -2.77
N SER A 227 -4.22 -12.16 -3.15
CA SER A 227 -4.07 -13.43 -2.42
C SER A 227 -3.61 -13.20 -0.99
N ILE A 228 -2.63 -12.33 -0.74
CA ILE A 228 -2.20 -11.98 0.63
C ILE A 228 -3.35 -11.38 1.43
N TRP A 229 -4.12 -10.48 0.84
CA TRP A 229 -5.29 -9.89 1.48
C TRP A 229 -6.35 -10.93 1.86
N THR A 230 -6.66 -11.83 0.93
CA THR A 230 -7.60 -12.93 1.16
C THR A 230 -7.09 -13.86 2.26
N THR A 231 -5.82 -14.28 2.22
CA THR A 231 -5.19 -15.09 3.27
C THR A 231 -5.31 -14.42 4.65
N VAL A 232 -4.94 -13.14 4.78
CA VAL A 232 -5.05 -12.44 6.07
C VAL A 232 -6.50 -12.39 6.57
N LYS A 233 -7.47 -12.16 5.68
CA LYS A 233 -8.89 -12.16 6.05
C LYS A 233 -9.36 -13.55 6.48
N ASP A 234 -9.01 -14.59 5.73
CA ASP A 234 -9.47 -15.95 6.00
C ASP A 234 -8.91 -16.47 7.33
N CYS A 235 -7.63 -16.24 7.62
CA CYS A 235 -7.01 -16.67 8.88
C CYS A 235 -7.57 -15.91 10.10
N THR A 236 -8.18 -14.73 9.92
CA THR A 236 -8.67 -13.91 11.05
C THR A 236 -10.19 -13.83 11.17
N LYS A 237 -10.92 -14.28 10.16
CA LYS A 237 -12.39 -14.18 10.07
C LYS A 237 -13.12 -14.70 11.30
N ASN A 238 -12.64 -15.80 11.89
CA ASN A 238 -13.33 -16.49 12.98
C ASN A 238 -12.76 -16.15 14.38
N LEU A 239 -11.77 -15.26 14.49
CA LEU A 239 -11.06 -15.00 15.74
C LEU A 239 -11.74 -13.97 16.65
N LYS A 240 -12.93 -13.46 16.30
CA LYS A 240 -13.70 -12.48 17.11
C LYS A 240 -12.83 -11.29 17.61
N LEU A 241 -12.03 -10.72 16.70
CA LEU A 241 -11.12 -9.62 16.99
C LEU A 241 -11.88 -8.28 17.06
N SER A 242 -11.33 -7.32 17.79
CA SER A 242 -11.93 -5.98 18.01
C SER A 242 -11.99 -5.12 16.73
N ILE A 243 -11.15 -5.43 15.75
CA ILE A 243 -11.05 -4.71 14.48
C ILE A 243 -10.82 -5.65 13.30
N GLU A 244 -11.17 -5.17 12.10
CA GLU A 244 -10.87 -5.89 10.85
C GLU A 244 -9.35 -5.97 10.64
N VAL A 245 -8.84 -7.20 10.52
CA VAL A 245 -7.43 -7.44 10.23
C VAL A 245 -7.19 -7.41 8.73
N THR A 246 -6.25 -6.55 8.37
CA THR A 246 -5.76 -6.39 7.02
C THR A 246 -4.23 -6.36 7.10
N PRO A 247 -3.51 -6.54 5.99
CA PRO A 247 -2.06 -6.36 6.03
C PRO A 247 -1.61 -4.97 6.50
N HIS A 248 -2.42 -3.94 6.24
CA HIS A 248 -2.17 -2.59 6.75
C HIS A 248 -2.41 -2.51 8.27
N THR A 249 -3.43 -3.21 8.78
CA THR A 249 -3.69 -3.31 10.22
C THR A 249 -2.52 -3.97 10.93
N LEU A 250 -2.01 -5.10 10.43
CA LEU A 250 -0.85 -5.81 11.00
C LEU A 250 0.40 -4.92 11.05
N ARG A 251 0.72 -4.26 9.93
CA ARG A 251 1.84 -3.31 9.86
C ARG A 251 1.66 -2.12 10.80
N HIS A 252 0.43 -1.64 10.98
CA HIS A 252 0.17 -0.56 11.92
C HIS A 252 0.34 -1.04 13.36
N SER A 253 -0.15 -2.23 13.69
CA SER A 253 0.05 -2.86 15.00
C SER A 253 1.52 -3.06 15.34
N PHE A 254 2.37 -3.42 14.37
CA PHE A 254 3.83 -3.45 14.53
C PHE A 254 4.38 -2.10 15.01
N ALA A 255 4.04 -1.03 14.31
CA ALA A 255 4.52 0.31 14.64
C ALA A 255 4.03 0.76 16.02
N THR A 256 2.77 0.48 16.34
CA THR A 256 2.20 0.79 17.66
C THR A 256 2.86 -0.05 18.76
N ALA A 257 3.20 -1.31 18.49
CA ALA A 257 3.88 -2.18 19.44
C ALA A 257 5.28 -1.65 19.76
N LEU A 258 6.06 -1.26 18.75
CA LEU A 258 7.37 -0.62 18.95
C LEU A 258 7.28 0.66 19.80
N LEU A 259 6.36 1.57 19.44
CA LEU A 259 6.17 2.81 20.19
C LEU A 259 5.75 2.55 21.65
N LYS A 260 4.90 1.55 21.90
CA LYS A 260 4.51 1.14 23.25
C LYS A 260 5.65 0.48 24.02
N GLY A 261 6.55 -0.21 23.33
CA GLY A 261 7.77 -0.78 23.87
C GLY A 261 8.89 0.24 24.09
N GLY A 262 8.62 1.54 23.94
CA GLY A 262 9.57 2.61 24.23
C GLY A 262 10.37 3.12 23.03
N ALA A 263 10.14 2.58 21.83
CA ALA A 263 10.93 2.95 20.66
C ALA A 263 10.75 4.41 20.26
N ASN A 264 11.84 5.05 19.83
CA ASN A 264 11.77 6.42 19.36
C ASN A 264 10.99 6.49 18.04
N ILE A 265 10.12 7.50 17.92
CA ILE A 265 9.29 7.66 16.72
C ILE A 265 10.09 7.82 15.43
N ARG A 266 11.30 8.38 15.48
CA ARG A 266 12.20 8.48 14.32
C ARG A 266 12.66 7.10 13.86
N GLU A 267 13.04 6.25 14.80
CA GLU A 267 13.52 4.89 14.58
C GLU A 267 12.41 4.01 13.99
N VAL A 268 11.18 4.13 14.55
CA VAL A 268 10.00 3.46 14.00
C VAL A 268 9.70 3.93 12.57
N GLN A 269 9.85 5.24 12.28
CA GLN A 269 9.64 5.77 10.92
C GLN A 269 10.65 5.24 9.91
N GLU A 270 11.90 5.07 10.32
CA GLU A 270 12.98 4.50 9.52
C GLU A 270 12.75 3.01 9.22
N LEU A 271 12.43 2.21 10.23
CA LEU A 271 12.04 0.80 10.08
C LEU A 271 10.85 0.63 9.11
N MET A 272 9.88 1.52 9.23
CA MET A 272 8.73 1.57 8.33
C MET A 272 9.09 2.10 6.92
N GLY A 273 10.25 2.68 6.69
CA GLY A 273 10.64 3.26 5.41
C GLY A 273 9.66 4.33 4.95
N HIS A 274 9.32 5.27 5.84
CA HIS A 274 8.54 6.46 5.50
C HIS A 274 9.37 7.40 4.64
N SER A 275 8.80 7.84 3.51
CA SER A 275 9.51 8.58 2.46
C SER A 275 9.74 10.06 2.74
N SER A 276 9.47 10.55 3.97
CA SER A 276 9.53 11.97 4.32
C SER A 276 10.75 12.39 5.13
N LEU A 277 11.75 11.52 5.30
CA LEU A 277 13.10 11.96 5.59
C LEU A 277 14.03 11.48 4.46
N SER A 278 14.82 12.43 3.96
CA SER A 278 16.04 12.25 3.17
C SER A 278 15.98 11.12 2.14
N ALA A 279 15.66 11.48 0.90
CA ALA A 279 16.14 10.66 -0.21
C ALA A 279 17.66 10.52 -0.08
N THR A 280 18.10 9.27 0.04
CA THR A 280 19.50 8.85 -0.02
C THR A 280 20.28 9.05 1.28
N GLN A 281 20.00 8.23 2.28
CA GLN A 281 21.05 7.69 3.14
C GLN A 281 21.25 6.24 2.72
N ILE A 282 22.40 6.00 2.08
CA ILE A 282 22.89 4.66 1.80
C ILE A 282 23.23 4.09 3.17
N TYR A 283 22.47 3.09 3.62
CA TYR A 283 22.75 2.35 4.84
C TYR A 283 24.09 1.64 4.67
N THR A 284 25.14 2.22 5.25
CA THR A 284 26.39 1.50 5.52
C THR A 284 26.18 0.63 6.74
N PHE A 285 26.67 -0.60 6.67
CA PHE A 285 26.45 -1.69 7.62
C PHE A 285 26.65 -1.34 9.11
N LEU A 286 27.46 -0.31 9.39
CA LEU A 286 27.80 0.17 10.73
C LEU A 286 26.65 0.91 11.45
N ASP A 287 25.67 1.45 10.73
CA ASP A 287 24.51 2.15 11.33
C ASP A 287 23.33 1.20 11.63
N ASN A 288 23.45 -0.11 11.43
CA ASN A 288 22.29 -1.03 11.58
C ASN A 288 22.18 -1.68 12.98
N ASP A 289 23.23 -1.67 13.79
CA ASP A 289 23.23 -2.32 15.11
C ASP A 289 22.24 -1.68 16.08
N TRP A 290 22.11 -0.35 16.04
CA TRP A 290 21.13 0.35 16.87
C TRP A 290 19.70 0.02 16.44
N ILE A 291 19.44 -0.11 15.12
CA ILE A 291 18.12 -0.49 14.58
C ILE A 291 17.71 -1.88 15.09
N LYS A 292 18.66 -2.83 15.07
CA LYS A 292 18.46 -4.18 15.59
C LYS A 292 18.21 -4.16 17.10
N LYS A 293 19.03 -3.42 17.86
CA LYS A 293 18.89 -3.28 19.32
C LYS A 293 17.53 -2.70 19.71
N GLU A 294 17.07 -1.67 19.01
CA GLU A 294 15.79 -1.03 19.28
C GLU A 294 14.61 -1.97 19.01
N TYR A 295 14.67 -2.69 17.88
CA TYR A 295 13.70 -3.72 17.57
C TYR A 295 13.62 -4.80 18.66
N LEU A 296 14.79 -5.31 19.10
CA LEU A 296 14.89 -6.34 20.14
C LEU A 296 14.35 -5.88 21.50
N ASN A 297 14.55 -4.61 21.85
CA ASN A 297 14.11 -4.08 23.14
C ASN A 297 12.61 -3.74 23.18
N SER A 298 12.02 -3.38 22.04
CA SER A 298 10.67 -2.78 22.03
C SER A 298 9.59 -3.65 21.39
N HIS A 299 9.92 -4.61 20.52
CA HIS A 299 8.90 -5.41 19.85
C HIS A 299 8.49 -6.64 20.68
N PRO A 300 7.18 -6.90 20.94
CA PRO A 300 6.73 -8.00 21.81
C PRO A 300 7.07 -9.42 21.33
N ARG A 301 7.50 -9.57 20.08
CA ARG A 301 7.91 -10.86 19.50
C ARG A 301 9.41 -10.93 19.19
N ALA A 302 10.16 -9.84 19.44
CA ALA A 302 11.58 -9.78 19.11
C ALA A 302 12.38 -10.88 19.82
#